data_AF-A0A146FUX9-F1
#
_entry.id   AF-A0A146FUX9-F1
#
_cell.length_a   1.000
_cell.length_b   1.000
_cell.length_c   1.000
_cell.angle_alpha   90.00
_cell.angle_beta   90.00
_cell.angle_gamma   90.00
#
_symmetry.space_group_name_H-M   'P 1'
#
loop_
_entity.id
_entity.type
_entity.pdbx_description
1 polymer ?
#
loop_
_entity_poly.entity_id
_entity_poly.type
_entity_poly.pdbx_seq_one_letter_code
_entity_poly.pdbx_strand_id
1 'polypeptide(L)'
;MGLSLALTTWASLLAVASAQFKCSLPAGDICAYENATTYAADNAPNCTTSGLQAFVNNLPGLNGATLSVPYAFYVDSNETLDEFTDYIGASTFTTDIPPVCAFRVNGTNEQGATWGLGALLLTHFNGSIMMAAPDSGLSWGVASAGLRYAFATFAPTPVTTSQTTFQLIRTPQSHPHYTQSSRTRSSANAIPKTRLTDSIISNPQGCFFHPEALACSSNKTSNCLTAPKLDTLHKIYNDWTTFDQDLIYPGAWFGSEPTWNTTFGNQHSKSWYIENILGFKNLTAQDLTYKLIAEADARNPAHANAYDFDLSPFFNRGGKFFHWHGMSDSVVPPGSSVYYHHKATYAALEKGIDIDQHYQLYLIPGLEHCTGTPTCMSALWYLAGPYQAGNFFNFTPANVVDNYVHDSFLTLISWVEGGHAPSYMVTTNFEDNADPTTLLHNRKICP
;
A
#
# COMPACT_ATOMS: atom_id res chain seq x y z
N MET A 1 -20.46 -1.91 10.86
CA MET A 1 -20.37 -1.26 12.18
C MET A 1 -19.05 -1.51 12.93
N GLY A 2 -18.15 -2.42 12.48
CA GLY A 2 -16.87 -2.68 13.17
C GLY A 2 -15.76 -1.64 12.94
N LEU A 3 -15.68 -1.01 11.75
CA LEU A 3 -14.65 0.01 11.46
C LEU A 3 -14.92 1.36 12.16
N SER A 4 -16.18 1.75 12.35
CA SER A 4 -16.51 3.06 12.93
C SER A 4 -16.19 3.13 14.42
N LEU A 5 -16.39 2.03 15.16
CA LEU A 5 -16.05 1.94 16.57
C LEU A 5 -14.55 2.07 16.77
N ALA A 6 -13.77 1.41 15.92
CA ALA A 6 -12.33 1.58 15.90
C ALA A 6 -11.98 3.06 15.62
N LEU A 7 -12.49 3.68 14.55
CA LEU A 7 -12.21 5.10 14.19
C LEU A 7 -12.55 6.14 15.25
N THR A 8 -13.63 5.95 16.00
CA THR A 8 -13.96 6.86 17.10
C THR A 8 -13.05 6.67 18.33
N THR A 9 -12.59 5.44 18.60
CA THR A 9 -11.60 5.19 19.66
C THR A 9 -10.18 5.60 19.24
N TRP A 10 -9.85 5.46 17.95
CA TRP A 10 -8.62 5.95 17.30
C TRP A 10 -8.52 7.47 17.50
N ALA A 11 -9.59 8.22 17.21
CA ALA A 11 -9.61 9.69 17.32
C ALA A 11 -9.32 10.21 18.74
N SER A 12 -9.72 9.49 19.79
CA SER A 12 -9.45 9.88 21.18
C SER A 12 -8.00 9.64 21.62
N LEU A 13 -7.38 8.54 21.18
CA LEU A 13 -5.94 8.29 21.35
C LEU A 13 -5.10 9.35 20.62
N LEU A 14 -5.54 9.70 19.41
CA LEU A 14 -4.90 10.68 18.52
C LEU A 14 -5.04 12.12 19.03
N ALA A 15 -6.18 12.51 19.60
CA ALA A 15 -6.43 13.87 20.09
C ALA A 15 -5.55 14.27 21.27
N VAL A 16 -5.09 13.30 22.09
CA VAL A 16 -4.18 13.58 23.21
C VAL A 16 -2.72 13.65 22.75
N ALA A 17 -2.34 12.92 21.71
CA ALA A 17 -1.00 13.00 21.11
C ALA A 17 -0.82 14.21 20.17
N SER A 18 -1.88 14.66 19.49
CA SER A 18 -1.85 15.76 18.52
C SER A 18 -2.13 17.14 19.11
N ALA A 19 -2.62 17.22 20.36
CA ALA A 19 -2.84 18.49 21.04
C ALA A 19 -1.54 19.04 21.63
N GLN A 20 -0.62 19.48 20.76
CA GLN A 20 0.17 20.72 20.86
C GLN A 20 1.40 20.67 19.93
N PHE A 21 1.68 21.82 19.30
CA PHE A 21 2.90 22.24 18.61
C PHE A 21 2.99 22.13 17.07
N LYS A 22 3.76 23.09 16.52
CA LYS A 22 3.84 23.51 15.12
C LYS A 22 5.33 23.75 14.82
N CYS A 23 5.98 22.94 13.98
CA CYS A 23 7.31 23.27 13.45
C CYS A 23 7.17 24.58 12.65
N SER A 24 7.92 25.62 13.02
CA SER A 24 7.96 26.89 12.29
C SER A 24 9.22 26.92 11.44
N LEU A 25 9.24 26.12 10.36
CA LEU A 25 10.33 26.14 9.38
C LEU A 25 9.84 26.64 8.01
N PRO A 26 10.72 27.20 7.17
CA PRO A 26 10.41 27.52 5.77
C PRO A 26 9.96 26.27 5.00
N ALA A 27 9.12 26.47 3.98
CA ALA A 27 8.59 25.38 3.16
C ALA A 27 9.72 24.57 2.48
N GLY A 28 9.78 23.26 2.76
CA GLY A 28 10.70 22.32 2.12
C GLY A 28 11.81 21.75 3.00
N ASP A 29 11.97 22.25 4.24
CA ASP A 29 12.94 21.71 5.19
C ASP A 29 12.32 20.62 6.08
N ILE A 30 13.00 19.46 6.16
CA ILE A 30 12.68 18.39 7.11
C ILE A 30 12.97 18.94 8.51
N CYS A 31 12.03 18.82 9.47
CA CYS A 31 12.29 19.18 10.87
C CYS A 31 13.35 18.20 11.40
N ALA A 32 14.63 18.61 11.35
CA ALA A 32 15.74 17.78 11.79
C ALA A 32 15.51 17.35 13.25
N TYR A 33 15.94 16.13 13.62
CA TYR A 33 15.78 15.58 14.97
C TYR A 33 16.22 16.57 16.07
N GLU A 34 17.27 17.36 15.80
CA GLU A 34 17.83 18.38 16.70
C GLU A 34 16.94 19.62 16.89
N ASN A 35 16.00 19.86 15.96
CA ASN A 35 15.05 20.97 15.97
C ASN A 35 13.62 20.53 16.37
N ALA A 36 13.41 19.23 16.62
CA ALA A 36 12.14 18.73 17.16
C ALA A 36 11.94 19.32 18.56
N THR A 37 10.77 19.91 18.82
CA THR A 37 10.42 20.38 20.16
C THR A 37 10.47 19.21 21.14
N THR A 38 11.36 19.29 22.12
CA THR A 38 11.47 18.33 23.22
C THR A 38 10.20 18.38 24.05
N TYR A 39 9.32 17.41 23.88
CA TYR A 39 8.34 17.11 24.91
C TYR A 39 9.00 16.18 25.92
N ALA A 40 9.32 16.68 27.11
CA ALA A 40 9.18 15.85 28.29
C ALA A 40 7.68 15.66 28.42
N ALA A 41 7.14 14.58 27.85
CA ALA A 41 5.75 14.26 28.03
C ALA A 41 5.55 14.05 29.53
N ASP A 42 5.14 15.11 30.23
CA ASP A 42 4.89 15.12 31.67
C ASP A 42 3.85 14.04 32.05
N ASN A 43 3.18 13.46 31.04
CA ASN A 43 2.25 12.35 31.12
C ASN A 43 2.55 11.19 30.12
N ALA A 44 3.72 11.11 29.47
CA ALA A 44 4.04 9.88 28.73
C ALA A 44 4.11 8.75 29.74
N PRO A 45 3.26 7.72 29.61
CA PRO A 45 3.37 6.57 30.48
C PRO A 45 4.79 6.01 30.37
N ASN A 46 5.42 5.75 31.52
CA ASN A 46 6.64 4.94 31.55
C ASN A 46 6.42 3.74 30.63
N CYS A 47 7.34 3.52 29.68
CA CYS A 47 7.22 2.48 28.64
C CYS A 47 7.23 1.09 29.26
N THR A 48 6.10 0.75 29.86
CA THR A 48 5.85 -0.35 30.78
C THR A 48 4.39 -0.71 30.62
N THR A 49 4.09 -1.99 30.73
CA THR A 49 2.72 -2.49 30.57
C THR A 49 1.77 -1.85 31.58
N SER A 50 2.19 -1.67 32.84
CA SER A 50 1.37 -1.05 33.89
C SER A 50 1.11 0.43 33.67
N GLY A 51 2.14 1.20 33.28
CA GLY A 51 1.99 2.62 32.96
C GLY A 51 1.06 2.84 31.77
N LEU A 52 1.27 2.09 30.69
CA LEU A 52 0.42 2.16 29.50
C LEU A 52 -0.99 1.63 29.77
N GLN A 53 -1.16 0.58 30.58
CA GLN A 53 -2.48 0.10 30.99
C GLN A 53 -3.25 1.17 31.75
N ALA A 54 -2.60 1.87 32.68
CA ALA A 54 -3.22 2.98 33.41
C ALA A 54 -3.61 4.13 32.49
N PHE A 55 -2.78 4.43 31.48
CA PHE A 55 -3.12 5.42 30.46
C PHE A 55 -4.37 5.00 29.66
N VAL A 56 -4.38 3.78 29.09
CA VAL A 56 -5.50 3.36 28.23
C VAL A 56 -6.82 3.19 28.97
N ASN A 57 -6.78 2.85 30.26
CA ASN A 57 -7.98 2.76 31.11
C ASN A 57 -8.71 4.10 31.27
N ASN A 58 -8.00 5.22 31.11
CA ASN A 58 -8.55 6.56 31.29
C ASN A 58 -8.93 7.23 29.96
N LEU A 59 -8.83 6.53 28.83
CA LEU A 59 -9.15 7.10 27.53
C LEU A 59 -10.67 7.29 27.35
N PRO A 60 -11.13 8.50 27.00
CA PRO A 60 -12.54 8.75 26.74
C PRO A 60 -12.99 8.16 25.39
N GLY A 61 -14.28 7.85 25.26
CA GLY A 61 -14.90 7.54 23.97
C GLY A 61 -14.78 6.08 23.51
N LEU A 62 -14.48 5.14 24.41
CA LEU A 62 -14.30 3.72 24.07
C LEU A 62 -15.58 2.87 24.03
N ASN A 63 -16.77 3.46 24.20
CA ASN A 63 -18.09 2.81 24.06
C ASN A 63 -18.17 1.40 24.70
N GLY A 64 -17.68 1.24 25.94
CA GLY A 64 -17.73 -0.03 26.66
C GLY A 64 -16.69 -1.08 26.24
N ALA A 65 -15.73 -0.74 25.36
CA ALA A 65 -14.64 -1.65 25.00
C ALA A 65 -13.70 -1.90 26.18
N THR A 66 -13.34 -3.16 26.40
CA THR A 66 -12.29 -3.55 27.35
C THR A 66 -10.94 -3.48 26.65
N LEU A 67 -9.97 -2.78 27.24
CA LEU A 67 -8.61 -2.67 26.71
C LEU A 67 -7.59 -3.41 27.55
N SER A 68 -6.59 -4.00 26.90
CA SER A 68 -5.41 -4.55 27.58
C SER A 68 -4.11 -4.19 26.85
N VAL A 69 -3.04 -4.00 27.62
CA VAL A 69 -1.69 -3.79 27.12
C VAL A 69 -0.86 -5.06 27.36
N PRO A 70 -0.82 -6.00 26.40
CA PRO A 70 -0.10 -7.26 26.57
C PRO A 70 1.42 -7.09 26.72
N TYR A 71 2.00 -6.07 26.09
CA TYR A 71 3.42 -5.78 26.17
C TYR A 71 3.71 -4.31 25.90
N ALA A 72 4.84 -3.86 26.43
CA ALA A 72 5.50 -2.60 26.15
C ALA A 72 7.00 -2.82 26.24
N PHE A 73 7.74 -2.25 25.30
CA PHE A 73 9.16 -2.46 25.12
C PHE A 73 9.81 -1.13 24.76
N TYR A 74 10.86 -0.75 25.48
CA TYR A 74 11.66 0.42 25.13
C TYR A 74 12.79 -0.04 24.22
N VAL A 75 12.88 0.56 23.03
CA VAL A 75 13.88 0.23 22.01
C VAL A 75 14.77 1.46 21.84
N ASP A 76 16.07 1.33 22.08
CA ASP A 76 17.04 2.44 22.03
C ASP A 76 18.35 2.10 21.31
N SER A 77 18.49 0.84 20.89
CA SER A 77 19.66 0.27 20.24
C SER A 77 19.26 -0.90 19.36
N ASN A 78 20.12 -1.27 18.41
CA ASN A 78 19.87 -2.43 17.55
C ASN A 78 19.74 -3.74 18.36
N GLU A 79 20.47 -3.89 19.47
CA GLU A 79 20.33 -5.07 20.35
C GLU A 79 18.92 -5.17 20.94
N THR A 80 18.38 -4.06 21.47
CA THR A 80 17.00 -4.03 21.98
C THR A 80 15.95 -4.20 20.88
N LEU A 81 16.26 -3.76 19.65
CA LEU A 81 15.38 -3.94 18.49
C LEU A 81 15.32 -5.41 18.05
N ASP A 82 16.46 -6.10 18.04
CA ASP A 82 16.53 -7.52 17.71
C ASP A 82 15.73 -8.34 18.73
N GLU A 83 15.89 -8.07 20.03
CA GLU A 83 15.10 -8.71 21.09
C GLU A 83 13.59 -8.47 20.92
N PHE A 84 13.19 -7.22 20.62
CA PHE A 84 11.79 -6.89 20.36
C PHE A 84 11.25 -7.61 19.12
N THR A 85 12.02 -7.66 18.04
CA THR A 85 11.65 -8.30 16.77
C THR A 85 11.46 -9.81 16.95
N ASP A 86 12.37 -10.45 17.68
CA ASP A 86 12.27 -11.87 18.05
C ASP A 86 11.03 -12.11 18.92
N TYR A 87 10.77 -11.24 19.90
CA TYR A 87 9.63 -11.35 20.80
C TYR A 87 8.28 -11.28 20.07
N ILE A 88 8.11 -10.32 19.15
CA ILE A 88 6.85 -10.13 18.41
C ILE A 88 6.74 -11.01 17.16
N GLY A 89 7.82 -11.68 16.76
CA GLY A 89 7.90 -12.48 15.53
C GLY A 89 7.71 -11.64 14.26
N ALA A 90 8.17 -10.38 14.25
CA ALA A 90 8.10 -9.54 13.07
C ALA A 90 9.15 -9.97 12.04
N SER A 91 8.79 -9.91 10.76
CA SER A 91 9.73 -10.23 9.66
C SER A 91 10.48 -9.03 9.11
N THR A 92 10.01 -7.82 9.42
CA THR A 92 10.58 -6.57 8.95
C THR A 92 10.38 -5.48 10.00
N PHE A 93 11.44 -4.74 10.27
CA PHE A 93 11.47 -3.53 11.08
C PHE A 93 12.60 -2.65 10.54
N THR A 94 12.40 -1.34 10.51
CA THR A 94 13.41 -0.40 9.97
C THR A 94 14.61 -0.34 10.91
N THR A 95 15.85 -0.37 10.38
CA THR A 95 17.07 -0.23 11.19
C THR A 95 17.34 1.23 11.55
N ASP A 96 18.27 1.46 12.48
CA ASP A 96 18.75 2.80 12.87
C ASP A 96 17.63 3.74 13.33
N ILE A 97 16.62 3.18 14.00
CA ILE A 97 15.52 3.96 14.55
C ILE A 97 15.99 4.80 15.75
N PRO A 98 15.41 6.00 15.93
CA PRO A 98 15.53 6.72 17.19
C PRO A 98 14.92 5.92 18.36
N PRO A 99 15.24 6.27 19.62
CA PRO A 99 14.63 5.61 20.76
C PRO A 99 13.10 5.74 20.78
N VAL A 100 12.42 4.61 20.93
CA VAL A 100 10.96 4.51 20.89
C VAL A 100 10.41 3.66 22.01
N CYS A 101 9.22 4.02 22.48
CA CYS A 101 8.35 3.12 23.20
C CYS A 101 7.47 2.35 22.22
N ALA A 102 7.74 1.04 22.08
CA ALA A 102 6.96 0.12 21.27
C ALA A 102 5.96 -0.64 22.15
N PHE A 103 4.67 -0.60 21.83
CA PHE A 103 3.68 -1.33 22.61
C PHE A 103 2.48 -1.76 21.78
N ARG A 104 1.69 -2.68 22.32
CA ARG A 104 0.43 -3.10 21.74
C ARG A 104 -0.71 -2.85 22.69
N VAL A 105 -1.84 -2.41 22.14
CA VAL A 105 -3.14 -2.36 22.81
C VAL A 105 -4.05 -3.36 22.12
N ASN A 106 -4.68 -4.24 22.89
CA ASN A 106 -5.79 -5.06 22.44
C ASN A 106 -7.09 -4.46 22.94
N GLY A 107 -8.12 -4.46 22.11
CA GLY A 107 -9.45 -4.09 22.52
C GLY A 107 -10.48 -5.14 22.17
N THR A 108 -11.46 -5.29 23.05
CA THR A 108 -12.64 -6.14 22.85
C THR A 108 -13.88 -5.30 23.05
N ASN A 109 -14.74 -5.22 22.04
CA ASN A 109 -16.02 -4.51 22.20
C ASN A 109 -17.06 -5.35 22.95
N GLU A 110 -18.19 -4.76 23.29
CA GLU A 110 -19.30 -5.44 24.01
C GLU A 110 -19.84 -6.67 23.27
N GLN A 111 -19.70 -6.71 21.94
CA GLN A 111 -20.11 -7.83 21.09
C GLN A 111 -19.04 -8.93 20.98
N GLY A 112 -17.92 -8.80 21.70
CA GLY A 112 -16.83 -9.78 21.72
C GLY A 112 -15.91 -9.76 20.48
N ALA A 113 -16.02 -8.75 19.62
CA ALA A 113 -15.08 -8.54 18.52
C ALA A 113 -13.77 -7.95 19.06
N THR A 114 -12.65 -8.52 18.63
CA THR A 114 -11.32 -8.18 19.11
C THR A 114 -10.50 -7.47 18.03
N TRP A 115 -9.65 -6.55 18.46
CA TRP A 115 -8.72 -5.83 17.59
C TRP A 115 -7.41 -5.58 18.32
N GLY A 116 -6.34 -5.35 17.56
CA GLY A 116 -5.03 -4.98 18.05
C GLY A 116 -4.52 -3.71 17.39
N LEU A 117 -3.76 -2.95 18.16
CA LEU A 117 -3.07 -1.74 17.73
C LEU A 117 -1.64 -1.74 18.27
N GLY A 118 -0.66 -1.82 17.37
CA GLY A 118 0.74 -1.58 17.68
C GLY A 118 1.05 -0.09 17.56
N ALA A 119 1.83 0.46 18.48
CA ALA A 119 2.27 1.84 18.45
C ALA A 119 3.79 1.90 18.64
N LEU A 120 4.43 2.80 17.90
CA LEU A 120 5.82 3.21 18.08
C LEU A 120 5.80 4.71 18.38
N LEU A 121 6.10 5.05 19.64
CA LEU A 121 6.10 6.43 20.10
C LEU A 121 7.52 6.89 20.40
N LEU A 122 7.95 7.94 19.72
CA LEU A 122 9.25 8.55 19.93
C LEU A 122 9.29 9.34 21.24
N THR A 123 10.46 9.43 21.85
CA THR A 123 10.71 10.40 22.94
C THR A 123 10.59 11.84 22.45
N HIS A 124 10.91 12.08 21.18
CA HIS A 124 10.77 13.37 20.50
C HIS A 124 10.06 13.15 19.15
N PHE A 125 8.84 13.66 19.02
CA PHE A 125 8.05 13.59 17.78
C PHE A 125 7.57 15.00 17.38
N ASN A 126 7.23 15.19 16.11
CA ASN A 126 6.94 16.51 15.53
C ASN A 126 5.46 16.94 15.63
N GLY A 127 4.64 16.22 16.39
CA GLY A 127 3.18 16.43 16.45
C GLY A 127 2.37 15.67 15.39
N SER A 128 3.05 15.02 14.43
CA SER A 128 2.41 14.31 13.32
C SER A 128 2.25 12.82 13.59
N ILE A 129 1.22 12.24 12.99
CA ILE A 129 0.81 10.86 13.23
C ILE A 129 0.67 10.12 11.91
N MET A 130 1.20 8.89 11.87
CA MET A 130 1.12 8.00 10.73
C MET A 130 0.41 6.70 11.13
N MET A 131 -0.50 6.24 10.29
CA MET A 131 -1.14 4.95 10.44
C MET A 131 -0.79 4.07 9.25
N ALA A 132 -0.13 2.94 9.51
CA ALA A 132 0.07 1.89 8.54
C ALA A 132 -1.26 1.20 8.21
N ALA A 133 -1.38 0.71 6.98
CA ALA A 133 -2.47 -0.21 6.64
C ALA A 133 -2.29 -1.55 7.39
N PRO A 134 -3.39 -2.25 7.74
CA PRO A 134 -3.31 -3.58 8.33
C PRO A 134 -2.69 -4.58 7.34
N ASP A 135 -1.94 -5.54 7.89
CA ASP A 135 -1.43 -6.72 7.16
C ASP A 135 -2.06 -7.99 7.81
N SER A 136 -1.57 -9.18 7.49
CA SER A 136 -1.80 -10.44 8.19
C SER A 136 -1.58 -10.35 9.73
N GLY A 137 -0.93 -9.29 10.20
CA GLY A 137 -0.84 -8.86 11.58
C GLY A 137 -0.54 -7.36 11.67
N LEU A 138 0.21 -6.97 12.70
CA LEU A 138 0.72 -5.60 12.82
C LEU A 138 1.80 -5.36 11.76
N SER A 139 1.62 -4.35 10.92
CA SER A 139 2.59 -3.95 9.89
C SER A 139 3.72 -3.12 10.51
N TRP A 140 4.57 -3.75 11.33
CA TRP A 140 5.66 -3.09 12.05
C TRP A 140 6.70 -2.46 11.13
N GLY A 141 7.05 -3.11 10.01
CA GLY A 141 7.96 -2.53 9.01
C GLY A 141 7.44 -1.18 8.50
N VAL A 142 6.19 -1.13 8.01
CA VAL A 142 5.56 0.13 7.54
C VAL A 142 5.45 1.16 8.66
N ALA A 143 5.02 0.76 9.86
CA ALA A 143 4.93 1.69 10.98
C ALA A 143 6.31 2.25 11.38
N SER A 144 7.35 1.43 11.40
CA SER A 144 8.71 1.87 11.75
C SER A 144 9.30 2.84 10.72
N ALA A 145 8.91 2.74 9.45
CA ALA A 145 9.37 3.66 8.41
C ALA A 145 8.99 5.13 8.70
N GLY A 146 7.86 5.37 9.38
CA GLY A 146 7.44 6.73 9.76
C GLY A 146 8.31 7.37 10.85
N LEU A 147 9.05 6.57 11.63
CA LEU A 147 9.89 7.07 12.73
C LEU A 147 11.03 7.96 12.23
N ARG A 148 11.53 7.70 11.02
CA ARG A 148 12.54 8.52 10.35
C ARG A 148 12.11 9.99 10.21
N TYR A 149 10.81 10.23 10.07
CA TYR A 149 10.24 11.57 9.90
C TYR A 149 9.75 12.17 11.22
N ALA A 150 10.09 11.54 12.34
CA ALA A 150 9.64 11.91 13.68
C ALA A 150 8.11 11.81 13.90
N PHE A 151 7.43 10.88 13.22
CA PHE A 151 6.00 10.64 13.42
C PHE A 151 5.77 9.68 14.58
N ALA A 152 4.68 9.89 15.33
CA ALA A 152 4.11 8.81 16.13
C ALA A 152 3.42 7.83 15.18
N THR A 153 3.78 6.55 15.22
CA THR A 153 3.31 5.59 14.21
C THR A 153 2.50 4.46 14.80
N PHE A 154 1.52 4.01 14.02
CA PHE A 154 0.54 3.04 14.45
C PHE A 154 0.35 1.96 13.39
N ALA A 155 0.20 0.72 13.83
CA ALA A 155 -0.16 -0.42 12.99
C ALA A 155 -1.42 -1.08 13.55
N PRO A 156 -2.52 -1.17 12.79
CA PRO A 156 -3.69 -1.95 13.20
C PRO A 156 -3.54 -3.43 12.83
N THR A 157 -4.21 -4.32 13.57
CA THR A 157 -4.51 -5.68 13.07
C THR A 157 -5.88 -5.70 12.39
N PRO A 158 -6.14 -6.67 11.52
CA PRO A 158 -7.51 -7.02 11.14
C PRO A 158 -8.36 -7.32 12.39
N VAL A 159 -9.63 -6.93 12.37
CA VAL A 159 -10.58 -7.25 13.45
C VAL A 159 -10.96 -8.73 13.35
N THR A 160 -10.91 -9.46 14.45
CA THR A 160 -11.25 -10.89 14.50
C THR A 160 -12.36 -11.11 15.53
N THR A 161 -13.32 -11.98 15.21
CA THR A 161 -14.25 -12.53 16.20
C THR A 161 -13.73 -13.91 16.64
N SER A 162 -14.06 -14.34 17.85
CA SER A 162 -13.57 -15.58 18.49
C SER A 162 -13.80 -16.89 17.72
N GLN A 163 -14.37 -16.85 16.52
CA GLN A 163 -14.57 -18.00 15.64
C GLN A 163 -13.59 -18.09 14.46
N THR A 164 -12.63 -17.17 14.30
CA THR A 164 -11.69 -17.27 13.18
C THR A 164 -10.31 -16.73 13.54
N THR A 165 -9.46 -17.63 14.03
CA THR A 165 -8.02 -17.37 14.14
C THR A 165 -7.46 -17.23 12.72
N PHE A 166 -7.01 -16.03 12.37
CA PHE A 166 -6.32 -15.76 11.11
C PHE A 166 -4.90 -16.33 11.17
N GLN A 167 -4.74 -17.61 10.84
CA GLN A 167 -3.45 -18.16 10.43
C GLN A 167 -3.41 -18.19 8.90
N LEU A 168 -2.80 -17.19 8.29
CA LEU A 168 -2.28 -17.34 6.94
C LEU A 168 -1.11 -18.31 7.02
N ILE A 169 -1.36 -19.57 6.66
CA ILE A 169 -0.34 -20.60 6.56
C ILE A 169 0.65 -20.14 5.48
N ARG A 170 1.84 -19.68 5.88
CA ARG A 170 3.00 -19.61 4.98
C ARG A 170 3.41 -21.05 4.67
N THR A 171 3.01 -21.57 3.52
CA THR A 171 3.65 -22.76 2.97
C THR A 171 4.90 -22.32 2.19
N PRO A 172 6.10 -22.81 2.54
CA PRO A 172 7.24 -22.68 1.65
C PRO A 172 7.03 -23.63 0.49
N GLN A 173 6.82 -23.10 -0.72
CA GLN A 173 6.81 -23.93 -1.93
C GLN A 173 7.90 -23.47 -2.88
N SER A 174 8.94 -24.30 -2.94
CA SER A 174 9.78 -24.46 -4.11
C SER A 174 8.96 -25.10 -5.26
N HIS A 175 9.57 -25.13 -6.46
CA HIS A 175 9.16 -25.82 -7.71
C HIS A 175 8.63 -24.90 -8.83
N PRO A 176 8.54 -25.40 -10.08
CA PRO A 176 9.63 -25.58 -11.03
C PRO A 176 9.48 -24.64 -12.25
N HIS A 177 10.58 -24.45 -12.99
CA HIS A 177 10.69 -23.57 -14.14
C HIS A 177 9.70 -23.90 -15.27
N TYR A 178 8.84 -22.94 -15.63
CA TYR A 178 8.14 -22.89 -16.91
C TYR A 178 8.80 -21.87 -17.84
N THR A 179 8.89 -22.22 -19.12
CA THR A 179 9.86 -21.71 -20.11
C THR A 179 9.77 -20.20 -20.42
N GLN A 180 10.94 -19.56 -20.47
CA GLN A 180 11.18 -18.10 -20.63
C GLN A 180 10.78 -17.48 -21.98
N SER A 181 10.39 -18.25 -23.00
CA SER A 181 10.44 -17.79 -24.40
C SER A 181 9.28 -16.90 -24.87
N SER A 182 8.12 -16.92 -24.19
CA SER A 182 6.97 -16.06 -24.56
C SER A 182 7.04 -14.66 -23.92
N ARG A 183 7.79 -14.51 -22.81
CA ARG A 183 7.86 -13.27 -22.02
C ARG A 183 8.69 -12.17 -22.69
N THR A 184 9.68 -12.54 -23.51
CA THR A 184 10.59 -11.58 -24.16
C THR A 184 10.01 -10.94 -25.42
N ARG A 185 9.00 -11.56 -26.06
CA ARG A 185 8.41 -11.05 -27.32
C ARG A 185 7.24 -10.08 -27.13
N SER A 186 6.45 -10.23 -26.07
CA SER A 186 5.39 -9.27 -25.75
C SER A 186 6.00 -7.90 -25.44
N SER A 187 7.03 -7.84 -24.60
CA SER A 187 7.73 -6.60 -24.24
C SER A 187 8.38 -5.91 -25.44
N ALA A 188 8.93 -6.66 -26.41
CA ALA A 188 9.61 -6.08 -27.58
C ALA A 188 8.64 -5.46 -28.62
N ASN A 189 7.43 -6.01 -28.75
CA ASN A 189 6.43 -5.52 -29.70
C ASN A 189 5.44 -4.50 -29.08
N ALA A 190 5.46 -4.37 -27.76
CA ALA A 190 4.61 -3.46 -26.99
C ALA A 190 5.21 -2.06 -26.80
N ILE A 191 6.44 -1.81 -27.26
CA ILE A 191 7.09 -0.49 -27.11
C ILE A 191 6.37 0.50 -28.05
N PRO A 192 5.57 1.45 -27.54
CA PRO A 192 5.02 2.52 -28.37
C PRO A 192 6.19 3.34 -28.94
N LYS A 193 5.96 4.13 -30.00
CA LYS A 193 6.98 5.05 -30.55
C LYS A 193 7.36 6.20 -29.60
N THR A 194 7.61 5.95 -28.32
CA THR A 194 8.53 6.75 -27.53
C THR A 194 9.93 6.48 -28.10
N ARG A 195 10.67 7.53 -28.49
CA ARG A 195 11.98 7.42 -29.18
C ARG A 195 13.11 6.81 -28.34
N LEU A 196 12.80 6.22 -27.19
CA LEU A 196 13.74 5.65 -26.23
C LEU A 196 13.61 4.13 -26.24
N THR A 197 14.75 3.43 -26.36
CA THR A 197 14.83 1.96 -26.35
C THR A 197 15.49 1.52 -25.05
N ASP A 198 14.72 1.39 -23.98
CA ASP A 198 15.19 1.16 -22.60
C ASP A 198 14.49 -0.02 -21.90
N SER A 199 13.82 -0.90 -22.67
CA SER A 199 13.00 -2.04 -22.21
C SER A 199 11.82 -1.72 -21.28
N ILE A 200 11.55 -0.45 -20.99
CA ILE A 200 10.48 -0.02 -20.08
C ILE A 200 9.23 0.38 -20.87
N ILE A 201 8.09 -0.24 -20.55
CA ILE A 201 6.80 0.16 -21.12
C ILE A 201 6.30 1.40 -20.37
N SER A 202 6.67 2.57 -20.89
CA SER A 202 6.37 3.87 -20.29
C SER A 202 4.90 4.29 -20.40
N ASN A 203 4.18 3.76 -21.39
CA ASN A 203 2.76 4.02 -21.60
C ASN A 203 2.07 2.74 -22.12
N PRO A 204 1.68 1.81 -21.21
CA PRO A 204 0.97 0.58 -21.56
C PRO A 204 -0.37 0.82 -22.25
N GLN A 205 -1.08 1.91 -21.94
CA GLN A 205 -2.37 2.21 -22.59
C GLN A 205 -2.20 2.70 -24.04
N GLY A 206 -1.06 3.33 -24.36
CA GLY A 206 -0.67 3.68 -25.72
C GLY A 206 -0.02 2.53 -26.50
N CYS A 207 0.13 1.35 -25.89
CA CYS A 207 0.67 0.17 -26.55
C CYS A 207 -0.45 -0.58 -27.30
N PHE A 208 -0.31 -0.65 -28.62
CA PHE A 208 -1.21 -1.39 -29.50
C PHE A 208 -0.57 -2.73 -29.90
N PHE A 209 -0.36 -3.61 -28.93
CA PHE A 209 0.14 -4.95 -29.19
C PHE A 209 -1.01 -5.85 -29.68
N HIS A 210 -0.80 -6.53 -30.80
CA HIS A 210 -1.74 -7.51 -31.35
C HIS A 210 -1.29 -8.93 -30.96
N PRO A 211 -1.99 -9.60 -30.00
CA PRO A 211 -1.61 -10.92 -29.51
C PRO A 211 -1.49 -12.00 -30.58
N GLU A 212 -2.17 -11.84 -31.72
CA GLU A 212 -2.15 -12.73 -32.88
C GLU A 212 -0.74 -12.91 -33.45
N ALA A 213 0.17 -11.95 -33.24
CA ALA A 213 1.58 -12.10 -33.61
C ALA A 213 2.26 -13.29 -32.89
N LEU A 214 1.69 -13.76 -31.78
CA LEU A 214 2.16 -14.92 -31.04
C LEU A 214 1.48 -16.23 -31.48
N ALA A 215 0.51 -16.19 -32.39
CA ALA A 215 -0.25 -17.36 -32.82
C ALA A 215 0.65 -18.49 -33.36
N CYS A 216 0.27 -19.73 -33.07
CA CYS A 216 0.85 -20.90 -33.73
C CYS A 216 0.39 -20.96 -35.19
N SER A 217 1.25 -21.51 -36.05
CA SER A 217 0.94 -21.78 -37.46
C SER A 217 1.45 -23.17 -37.85
N SER A 218 1.15 -23.62 -39.06
CA SER A 218 1.69 -24.90 -39.59
C SER A 218 3.22 -24.99 -39.50
N ASN A 219 3.92 -23.85 -39.60
CA ASN A 219 5.38 -23.77 -39.58
C ASN A 219 5.94 -23.29 -38.21
N LYS A 220 5.08 -22.97 -37.24
CA LYS A 220 5.48 -22.50 -35.91
C LYS A 220 4.61 -23.19 -34.86
N THR A 221 5.11 -24.29 -34.32
CA THR A 221 4.43 -25.12 -33.32
C THR A 221 5.04 -25.02 -31.93
N SER A 222 6.22 -24.40 -31.80
CA SER A 222 6.89 -24.09 -30.53
C SER A 222 6.96 -22.58 -30.31
N ASN A 223 6.99 -22.14 -29.04
CA ASN A 223 7.06 -20.72 -28.64
C ASN A 223 5.97 -19.86 -29.29
N CYS A 224 4.75 -20.39 -29.33
CA CYS A 224 3.56 -19.77 -29.90
C CYS A 224 2.34 -20.09 -29.04
N LEU A 225 1.25 -19.34 -29.24
CA LEU A 225 -0.02 -19.50 -28.55
C LEU A 225 -1.05 -20.15 -29.48
N THR A 226 -1.71 -21.19 -28.98
CA THR A 226 -2.87 -21.79 -29.66
C THR A 226 -4.07 -20.85 -29.58
N ALA A 227 -5.08 -21.05 -30.43
CA ALA A 227 -6.29 -20.22 -30.40
C ALA A 227 -6.94 -20.11 -29.00
N PRO A 228 -7.10 -21.21 -28.21
CA PRO A 228 -7.62 -21.07 -26.84
C PRO A 228 -6.73 -20.25 -25.90
N LYS A 229 -5.39 -20.33 -26.05
CA LYS A 229 -4.46 -19.53 -25.24
C LYS A 229 -4.51 -18.05 -25.61
N LEU A 230 -4.73 -17.74 -26.90
CA LEU A 230 -4.95 -16.37 -27.36
C LEU A 230 -6.25 -15.80 -26.81
N ASP A 231 -7.32 -16.59 -26.78
CA ASP A 231 -8.60 -16.18 -26.16
C ASP A 231 -8.42 -15.86 -24.67
N THR A 232 -7.68 -16.69 -23.92
CA THR A 232 -7.32 -16.39 -22.53
C THR A 232 -6.51 -15.10 -22.41
N LEU A 233 -5.54 -14.88 -23.30
CA LEU A 233 -4.71 -13.68 -23.28
C LEU A 233 -5.54 -12.41 -23.51
N HIS A 234 -6.48 -12.47 -24.46
CA HIS A 234 -7.45 -11.38 -24.68
C HIS A 234 -8.27 -11.11 -23.43
N LYS A 235 -8.79 -12.14 -22.76
CA LYS A 235 -9.56 -11.97 -21.51
C LYS A 235 -8.76 -11.34 -20.37
N ILE A 236 -7.45 -11.57 -20.29
CA ILE A 236 -6.60 -10.98 -19.24
C ILE A 236 -6.36 -9.48 -19.47
N TYR A 237 -6.12 -9.08 -20.72
CA TYR A 237 -5.82 -7.68 -21.05
C TYR A 237 -7.05 -6.80 -21.23
N ASN A 238 -8.22 -7.38 -21.54
CA ASN A 238 -9.44 -6.60 -21.70
C ASN A 238 -10.14 -6.39 -20.36
N ASP A 239 -10.77 -5.22 -20.22
CA ASP A 239 -11.64 -4.91 -19.10
C ASP A 239 -12.81 -5.90 -19.03
N TRP A 240 -13.20 -6.25 -17.81
CA TRP A 240 -14.43 -6.96 -17.56
C TRP A 240 -15.56 -5.94 -17.44
N THR A 241 -16.51 -6.00 -18.37
CA THR A 241 -17.65 -5.08 -18.42
C THR A 241 -18.98 -5.82 -18.39
N THR A 242 -20.04 -5.12 -17.98
CA THR A 242 -21.43 -5.59 -18.16
C THR A 242 -21.83 -5.54 -19.64
N PHE A 243 -23.05 -6.02 -19.96
CA PHE A 243 -23.63 -5.89 -21.30
C PHE A 243 -23.83 -4.42 -21.71
N ASP A 244 -24.14 -3.55 -20.74
CA ASP A 244 -24.35 -2.12 -20.94
C ASP A 244 -23.03 -1.32 -20.98
N GLN A 245 -21.88 -2.03 -21.01
CA GLN A 245 -20.52 -1.48 -21.02
C GLN A 245 -20.11 -0.77 -19.72
N ASP A 246 -20.78 -1.03 -18.61
CA ASP A 246 -20.31 -0.59 -17.30
C ASP A 246 -19.08 -1.40 -16.89
N LEU A 247 -18.05 -0.72 -16.42
CA LEU A 247 -16.83 -1.36 -15.93
C LEU A 247 -17.13 -2.13 -14.63
N ILE A 248 -16.85 -3.43 -14.64
CA ILE A 248 -16.83 -4.26 -13.43
C ILE A 248 -15.44 -4.23 -12.83
N TYR A 249 -14.43 -4.58 -13.64
CA TYR A 249 -13.04 -4.58 -13.20
C TYR A 249 -12.08 -4.41 -14.39
N PRO A 250 -11.01 -3.62 -14.25
CA PRO A 250 -10.08 -3.40 -15.34
C PRO A 250 -9.20 -4.62 -15.63
N GLY A 251 -8.80 -4.75 -16.89
CA GLY A 251 -7.84 -5.75 -17.34
C GLY A 251 -6.41 -5.42 -16.90
N ALA A 252 -5.54 -6.43 -16.93
CA ALA A 252 -4.11 -6.23 -16.68
C ALA A 252 -3.49 -5.32 -17.75
N TRP A 253 -2.46 -4.56 -17.39
CA TRP A 253 -1.71 -3.74 -18.35
C TRP A 253 -0.50 -4.49 -18.90
N PHE A 254 -0.09 -4.13 -20.12
CA PHE A 254 1.14 -4.67 -20.73
C PHE A 254 2.36 -4.38 -19.84
N GLY A 255 3.19 -5.39 -19.66
CA GLY A 255 4.37 -5.32 -18.81
C GLY A 255 4.22 -5.98 -17.45
N SER A 256 3.00 -6.41 -17.10
CA SER A 256 2.70 -7.14 -15.86
C SER A 256 2.90 -8.67 -15.99
N GLU A 257 3.25 -9.17 -17.17
CA GLU A 257 3.28 -10.62 -17.47
C GLU A 257 4.21 -11.43 -16.55
N PRO A 258 5.35 -10.90 -16.05
CA PRO A 258 6.23 -11.67 -15.18
C PRO A 258 5.61 -12.12 -13.85
N THR A 259 4.60 -11.41 -13.33
CA THR A 259 3.88 -11.71 -12.07
C THR A 259 2.54 -12.43 -12.28
N TRP A 260 2.18 -12.76 -13.53
CA TRP A 260 0.93 -13.44 -13.83
C TRP A 260 0.81 -14.85 -13.24
N ASN A 261 1.92 -15.56 -13.05
CA ASN A 261 1.84 -16.92 -12.50
C ASN A 261 1.30 -16.93 -11.06
N THR A 262 1.65 -15.93 -10.26
CA THR A 262 1.13 -15.79 -8.88
C THR A 262 -0.28 -15.21 -8.87
N THR A 263 -0.69 -14.53 -9.93
CA THR A 263 -1.97 -13.82 -10.03
C THR A 263 -3.07 -14.65 -10.70
N PHE A 264 -2.81 -15.17 -11.90
CA PHE A 264 -3.77 -15.89 -12.75
C PHE A 264 -3.49 -17.39 -12.82
N GLY A 265 -2.43 -17.87 -12.16
CA GLY A 265 -2.17 -19.30 -12.01
C GLY A 265 -3.24 -19.99 -11.16
N ASN A 266 -3.11 -21.30 -10.98
CA ASN A 266 -3.96 -22.01 -10.02
C ASN A 266 -3.75 -21.40 -8.64
N GLN A 267 -4.83 -21.12 -7.88
CA GLN A 267 -4.95 -21.32 -6.42
C GLN A 267 -6.32 -20.85 -5.91
N HIS A 268 -6.92 -21.69 -5.07
CA HIS A 268 -8.13 -21.46 -4.25
C HIS A 268 -8.01 -20.27 -3.26
N SER A 269 -6.92 -19.51 -3.26
CA SER A 269 -6.63 -18.47 -2.26
C SER A 269 -7.34 -17.14 -2.51
N LYS A 270 -7.87 -16.90 -3.72
CA LYS A 270 -8.48 -15.60 -4.09
C LYS A 270 -9.98 -15.47 -3.75
N SER A 271 -10.64 -16.56 -3.35
CA SER A 271 -12.06 -16.56 -2.99
C SER A 271 -12.32 -16.27 -1.50
N TRP A 272 -11.29 -16.07 -0.68
CA TRP A 272 -11.46 -15.96 0.78
C TRP A 272 -12.48 -14.91 1.20
N TYR A 273 -12.43 -13.71 0.63
CA TYR A 273 -13.38 -12.63 0.96
C TYR A 273 -14.81 -13.04 0.58
N ILE A 274 -14.96 -13.59 -0.63
CA ILE A 274 -16.24 -14.05 -1.17
C ILE A 274 -16.82 -15.19 -0.29
N GLU A 275 -15.98 -16.09 0.17
CA GLU A 275 -16.39 -17.24 0.99
C GLU A 275 -16.64 -16.90 2.46
N ASN A 276 -15.79 -16.08 3.07
CA ASN A 276 -15.76 -15.89 4.53
C ASN A 276 -16.39 -14.57 4.98
N ILE A 277 -16.38 -13.55 4.14
CA ILE A 277 -17.00 -12.25 4.44
C ILE A 277 -18.38 -12.16 3.78
N LEU A 278 -18.46 -12.47 2.48
CA LEU A 278 -19.75 -12.46 1.80
C LEU A 278 -20.56 -13.72 2.09
N GLY A 279 -19.92 -14.87 2.36
CA GLY A 279 -20.59 -16.11 2.73
C GLY A 279 -20.97 -17.02 1.56
N PHE A 280 -20.46 -16.79 0.36
CA PHE A 280 -20.68 -17.68 -0.78
C PHE A 280 -19.71 -18.86 -0.72
N LYS A 281 -20.20 -20.04 -0.36
CA LYS A 281 -19.37 -21.24 -0.19
C LYS A 281 -19.34 -22.12 -1.45
N ASN A 282 -18.29 -22.92 -1.58
CA ASN A 282 -18.12 -23.94 -2.63
C ASN A 282 -18.21 -23.41 -4.06
N LEU A 283 -17.70 -22.19 -4.30
CA LEU A 283 -17.71 -21.60 -5.63
C LEU A 283 -16.77 -22.35 -6.58
N THR A 284 -17.25 -22.56 -7.79
CA THR A 284 -16.48 -23.00 -8.96
C THR A 284 -16.22 -21.81 -9.89
N ALA A 285 -15.33 -21.97 -10.86
CA ALA A 285 -15.09 -20.94 -11.88
C ALA A 285 -16.35 -20.58 -12.66
N GLN A 286 -17.31 -21.51 -12.78
CA GLN A 286 -18.58 -21.35 -13.47
C GLN A 286 -19.58 -20.49 -12.68
N ASP A 287 -19.41 -20.39 -11.36
CA ASP A 287 -20.31 -19.60 -10.50
C ASP A 287 -19.98 -18.10 -10.53
N LEU A 288 -18.82 -17.71 -11.08
CA LEU A 288 -18.39 -16.33 -11.29
C LEU A 288 -19.17 -15.64 -12.42
N THR A 289 -20.47 -15.45 -12.17
CA THR A 289 -21.43 -14.85 -13.10
C THR A 289 -21.70 -13.39 -12.75
N TYR A 290 -22.22 -12.62 -13.71
CA TYR A 290 -22.67 -11.23 -13.46
C TYR A 290 -23.69 -11.13 -12.32
N LYS A 291 -24.53 -12.15 -12.14
CA LYS A 291 -25.50 -12.21 -11.04
C LYS A 291 -24.79 -12.28 -9.68
N LEU A 292 -23.76 -13.11 -9.56
CA LEU A 292 -22.98 -13.22 -8.33
C LEU A 292 -22.28 -11.91 -7.98
N ILE A 293 -21.73 -11.22 -8.99
CA ILE A 293 -21.07 -9.92 -8.81
C ILE A 293 -22.06 -8.88 -8.31
N ALA A 294 -23.21 -8.74 -8.97
CA ALA A 294 -24.26 -7.80 -8.54
C ALA A 294 -24.74 -8.11 -7.11
N GLU A 295 -24.82 -9.39 -6.73
CA GLU A 295 -25.17 -9.79 -5.37
C GLU A 295 -24.06 -9.44 -4.36
N ALA A 296 -22.79 -9.62 -4.73
CA ALA A 296 -21.64 -9.23 -3.91
C ALA A 296 -21.61 -7.71 -3.67
N ASP A 297 -21.83 -6.92 -4.73
CA ASP A 297 -21.90 -5.45 -4.66
C ASP A 297 -23.10 -4.97 -3.85
N ALA A 298 -24.24 -5.65 -3.94
CA ALA A 298 -25.40 -5.33 -3.12
C ALA A 298 -25.16 -5.64 -1.62
N ARG A 299 -24.37 -6.67 -1.29
CA ARG A 299 -24.04 -7.04 0.10
C ARG A 299 -23.08 -6.04 0.75
N ASN A 300 -22.04 -5.63 0.03
CA ASN A 300 -21.02 -4.62 0.41
C ASN A 300 -20.88 -4.35 1.92
N PRO A 301 -20.49 -5.36 2.72
CA PRO A 301 -20.48 -5.24 4.16
C PRO A 301 -19.49 -4.15 4.59
N ALA A 302 -19.99 -3.22 5.40
CA ALA A 302 -19.23 -2.05 5.88
C ALA A 302 -18.65 -1.15 4.77
N HIS A 303 -19.26 -1.12 3.58
CA HIS A 303 -18.81 -0.31 2.44
C HIS A 303 -17.37 -0.63 1.98
N ALA A 304 -16.98 -1.90 2.07
CA ALA A 304 -15.62 -2.39 1.77
C ALA A 304 -15.18 -2.21 0.30
N ASN A 305 -16.11 -1.99 -0.64
CA ASN A 305 -15.77 -1.74 -2.04
C ASN A 305 -15.17 -0.34 -2.32
N ALA A 306 -15.12 0.54 -1.31
CA ALA A 306 -14.58 1.90 -1.41
C ALA A 306 -15.15 2.73 -2.57
N TYR A 307 -16.44 2.55 -2.89
CA TYR A 307 -17.11 3.14 -4.05
C TYR A 307 -17.66 4.56 -3.83
N ASP A 308 -17.17 5.26 -2.81
CA ASP A 308 -17.46 6.67 -2.60
C ASP A 308 -16.41 7.51 -3.34
N PHE A 309 -16.85 8.19 -4.38
CA PHE A 309 -16.02 9.07 -5.21
C PHE A 309 -16.14 10.54 -4.80
N ASP A 310 -17.13 10.89 -3.96
CA ASP A 310 -17.34 12.25 -3.50
C ASP A 310 -16.45 12.55 -2.29
N LEU A 311 -15.21 12.88 -2.59
CA LEU A 311 -14.21 13.25 -1.58
C LEU A 311 -14.31 14.72 -1.14
N SER A 312 -15.35 15.46 -1.57
CA SER A 312 -15.49 16.87 -1.19
C SER A 312 -15.50 17.13 0.33
N PRO A 313 -16.06 16.27 1.21
CA PRO A 313 -15.94 16.51 2.65
C PRO A 313 -14.49 16.46 3.13
N PHE A 314 -13.66 15.59 2.53
CA PHE A 314 -12.23 15.50 2.82
C PHE A 314 -11.48 16.72 2.28
N PHE A 315 -11.73 17.12 1.03
CA PHE A 315 -11.12 18.28 0.39
C PHE A 315 -11.45 19.60 1.11
N ASN A 316 -12.70 19.78 1.53
CA ASN A 316 -13.16 20.97 2.25
C ASN A 316 -12.50 21.17 3.62
N ARG A 317 -11.90 20.11 4.19
CA ARG A 317 -11.08 20.19 5.42
C ARG A 317 -9.58 20.38 5.13
N GLY A 318 -9.21 20.64 3.88
CA GLY A 318 -7.82 20.79 3.45
C GLY A 318 -7.10 19.46 3.16
N GLY A 319 -7.83 18.33 3.13
CA GLY A 319 -7.25 17.02 2.89
C GLY A 319 -6.51 16.91 1.56
N LYS A 320 -5.37 16.20 1.57
CA LYS A 320 -4.53 15.87 0.42
C LYS A 320 -4.45 14.36 0.23
N PHE A 321 -4.67 13.89 -0.99
CA PHE A 321 -4.60 12.49 -1.39
C PHE A 321 -3.46 12.31 -2.39
N PHE A 322 -2.33 11.80 -1.91
CA PHE A 322 -1.24 11.35 -2.76
C PHE A 322 -1.43 9.87 -3.08
N HIS A 323 -1.62 9.53 -4.36
CA HIS A 323 -1.86 8.17 -4.82
C HIS A 323 -0.81 7.81 -5.85
N TRP A 324 -0.29 6.59 -5.77
CA TRP A 324 0.60 6.04 -6.79
C TRP A 324 0.22 4.60 -7.08
N HIS A 325 0.52 4.13 -8.28
CA HIS A 325 0.25 2.75 -8.69
C HIS A 325 1.30 2.27 -9.68
N GLY A 326 1.82 1.06 -9.50
CA GLY A 326 2.76 0.46 -10.43
C GLY A 326 2.11 -0.01 -11.73
N MET A 327 2.62 0.43 -12.88
CA MET A 327 2.00 0.13 -14.18
C MET A 327 2.16 -1.34 -14.62
N SER A 328 3.04 -2.09 -13.94
CA SER A 328 3.24 -3.54 -14.14
C SER A 328 2.60 -4.38 -13.03
N ASP A 329 1.70 -3.82 -12.24
CA ASP A 329 0.94 -4.54 -11.22
C ASP A 329 -0.09 -5.48 -11.87
N SER A 330 0.06 -6.80 -11.67
CA SER A 330 -0.95 -7.78 -12.07
C SER A 330 -1.92 -8.14 -10.95
N VAL A 331 -1.56 -7.89 -9.70
CA VAL A 331 -2.36 -8.26 -8.51
C VAL A 331 -3.58 -7.35 -8.41
N VAL A 332 -3.36 -6.05 -8.55
CA VAL A 332 -4.40 -5.03 -8.69
C VAL A 332 -4.11 -4.28 -9.98
N PRO A 333 -4.92 -4.45 -11.04
CA PRO A 333 -4.65 -3.77 -12.30
C PRO A 333 -4.72 -2.23 -12.15
N PRO A 334 -3.77 -1.47 -12.72
CA PRO A 334 -3.65 -0.02 -12.50
C PRO A 334 -4.82 0.80 -13.03
N GLY A 335 -5.58 0.23 -13.98
CA GLY A 335 -6.83 0.80 -14.47
C GLY A 335 -7.84 1.10 -13.34
N SER A 336 -7.74 0.42 -12.20
CA SER A 336 -8.63 0.62 -11.05
C SER A 336 -8.39 1.98 -10.39
N SER A 337 -7.13 2.36 -10.20
CA SER A 337 -6.74 3.67 -9.71
C SER A 337 -7.09 4.78 -10.69
N VAL A 338 -6.89 4.55 -12.00
CA VAL A 338 -7.30 5.49 -13.05
C VAL A 338 -8.81 5.71 -13.03
N TYR A 339 -9.58 4.64 -12.95
CA TYR A 339 -11.05 4.71 -12.84
C TYR A 339 -11.49 5.51 -11.62
N TYR A 340 -10.94 5.21 -10.44
CA TYR A 340 -11.25 5.93 -9.21
C TYR A 340 -10.92 7.43 -9.32
N HIS A 341 -9.72 7.76 -9.82
CA HIS A 341 -9.29 9.15 -10.01
C HIS A 341 -10.22 9.91 -10.96
N HIS A 342 -10.62 9.30 -12.08
CA HIS A 342 -11.58 9.91 -13.00
C HIS A 342 -12.94 10.16 -12.34
N LYS A 343 -13.48 9.18 -11.59
CA LYS A 343 -14.76 9.34 -10.90
C LYS A 343 -14.71 10.42 -9.83
N ALA A 344 -13.61 10.48 -9.05
CA ALA A 344 -13.39 11.54 -8.08
C ALA A 344 -13.26 12.92 -8.76
N THR A 345 -12.60 12.99 -9.92
CA THR A 345 -12.49 14.21 -10.74
C THR A 345 -13.85 14.72 -11.17
N TYR A 346 -14.72 13.85 -11.71
CA TYR A 346 -16.07 14.24 -12.10
C TYR A 346 -16.89 14.73 -10.90
N ALA A 347 -16.85 14.01 -9.77
CA ALA A 347 -17.57 14.40 -8.55
C ALA A 347 -17.08 15.75 -7.97
N ALA A 348 -15.76 16.00 -8.03
CA ALA A 348 -15.17 17.28 -7.61
C ALA A 348 -15.59 18.43 -8.55
N LEU A 349 -15.59 18.19 -9.87
CA LEU A 349 -15.98 19.18 -10.88
C LEU A 349 -17.44 19.62 -10.72
N GLU A 350 -18.35 18.68 -10.45
CA GLU A 350 -19.76 19.00 -10.17
C GLU A 350 -19.95 19.94 -8.97
N LYS A 351 -18.96 19.97 -8.06
CA LYS A 351 -18.93 20.80 -6.86
C LYS A 351 -18.04 22.04 -6.98
N GLY A 352 -17.43 22.26 -8.15
CA GLY A 352 -16.52 23.38 -8.38
C GLY A 352 -15.20 23.29 -7.60
N ILE A 353 -14.76 22.08 -7.25
CA ILE A 353 -13.48 21.84 -6.57
C ILE A 353 -12.41 21.55 -7.61
N ASP A 354 -11.30 22.28 -7.53
CA ASP A 354 -10.08 21.98 -8.31
C ASP A 354 -9.39 20.75 -7.70
N ILE A 355 -9.52 19.61 -8.36
CA ILE A 355 -9.03 18.33 -7.83
C ILE A 355 -7.50 18.31 -7.72
N ASP A 356 -6.76 19.02 -8.58
CA ASP A 356 -5.29 18.99 -8.61
C ASP A 356 -4.69 19.64 -7.35
N GLN A 357 -5.46 20.45 -6.63
CA GLN A 357 -5.10 21.00 -5.32
C GLN A 357 -5.20 19.96 -4.20
N HIS A 358 -5.86 18.83 -4.43
CA HIS A 358 -6.23 17.88 -3.37
C HIS A 358 -5.93 16.42 -3.67
N TYR A 359 -5.88 15.98 -4.92
CA TYR A 359 -5.70 14.58 -5.30
C TYR A 359 -4.83 14.48 -6.56
N GLN A 360 -3.70 13.79 -6.45
CA GLN A 360 -2.78 13.48 -7.55
C GLN A 360 -2.52 11.97 -7.64
N LEU A 361 -2.44 11.44 -8.87
CA LEU A 361 -2.22 10.01 -9.17
C LEU A 361 -0.95 9.77 -10.00
N TYR A 362 0.10 9.28 -9.35
CA TYR A 362 1.36 8.94 -10.01
C TYR A 362 1.37 7.50 -10.50
N LEU A 363 1.26 7.29 -11.82
CA LEU A 363 1.43 5.97 -12.43
C LEU A 363 2.91 5.70 -12.68
N ILE A 364 3.46 4.66 -12.06
CA ILE A 364 4.89 4.37 -12.06
C ILE A 364 5.24 3.28 -13.10
N PRO A 365 5.90 3.60 -14.22
CA PRO A 365 6.23 2.62 -15.25
C PRO A 365 7.13 1.51 -14.73
N GLY A 366 6.74 0.26 -14.97
CA GLY A 366 7.53 -0.91 -14.61
C GLY A 366 7.59 -1.22 -13.12
N LEU A 367 6.93 -0.45 -12.24
CA LEU A 367 6.72 -0.87 -10.85
C LEU A 367 5.67 -1.99 -10.82
N GLU A 368 5.98 -3.09 -10.13
CA GLU A 368 5.04 -4.20 -9.89
C GLU A 368 4.16 -3.91 -8.66
N HIS A 369 3.58 -4.94 -8.04
CA HIS A 369 2.71 -4.78 -6.87
C HIS A 369 3.50 -4.26 -5.66
N CYS A 370 3.35 -2.96 -5.38
CA CYS A 370 4.00 -2.19 -4.31
C CYS A 370 5.53 -2.00 -4.42
N THR A 371 6.27 -2.97 -4.96
CA THR A 371 7.74 -2.95 -5.01
C THR A 371 8.27 -3.63 -6.27
N GLY A 372 9.56 -3.44 -6.55
CA GLY A 372 10.26 -4.16 -7.60
C GLY A 372 9.85 -3.78 -9.02
N THR A 373 10.48 -4.45 -9.97
CA THR A 373 10.25 -4.29 -11.41
C THR A 373 10.33 -5.64 -12.09
N PRO A 374 9.55 -5.89 -13.16
CA PRO A 374 9.65 -7.14 -13.87
C PRO A 374 11.08 -7.41 -14.33
N THR A 375 11.57 -8.64 -14.25
CA THR A 375 12.99 -8.96 -14.53
C THR A 375 13.44 -8.67 -15.96
N CYS A 376 12.50 -8.52 -16.90
CA CYS A 376 12.78 -8.08 -18.26
C CYS A 376 12.80 -6.55 -18.43
N MET A 377 12.46 -5.80 -17.39
CA MET A 377 12.43 -4.34 -17.33
C MET A 377 13.42 -3.85 -16.26
N SER A 378 14.38 -3.02 -16.63
CA SER A 378 15.25 -2.33 -15.67
C SER A 378 14.59 -1.03 -15.20
N ALA A 379 13.31 -1.08 -14.82
CA ALA A 379 12.51 0.12 -14.58
C ALA A 379 12.91 0.85 -13.31
N LEU A 380 12.56 2.14 -13.27
CA LEU A 380 12.80 3.03 -12.14
C LEU A 380 11.53 3.12 -11.33
N TRP A 381 11.50 2.36 -10.23
CA TRP A 381 10.26 2.02 -9.52
C TRP A 381 10.25 2.53 -8.08
N TYR A 382 11.41 2.78 -7.48
CA TYR A 382 11.53 3.16 -6.08
C TYR A 382 11.19 4.65 -5.88
N LEU A 383 10.30 4.94 -4.94
CA LEU A 383 9.86 6.29 -4.55
C LEU A 383 9.75 6.45 -3.03
N ALA A 384 10.49 5.62 -2.29
CA ALA A 384 10.51 5.56 -0.83
C ALA A 384 9.13 5.53 -0.16
N GLY A 385 8.14 4.86 -0.79
CA GLY A 385 6.84 4.65 -0.14
C GLY A 385 7.01 3.90 1.18
N PRO A 386 6.20 4.15 2.22
CA PRO A 386 6.41 3.54 3.54
C PRO A 386 6.52 2.01 3.54
N TYR A 387 5.82 1.33 2.61
CA TYR A 387 6.00 -0.11 2.39
C TYR A 387 7.37 -0.46 1.78
N GLN A 388 7.84 0.31 0.79
CA GLN A 388 9.15 0.12 0.19
C GLN A 388 10.28 0.41 1.21
N ALA A 389 10.14 1.45 2.01
CA ALA A 389 11.11 1.82 3.04
C ALA A 389 11.13 0.80 4.20
N GLY A 390 9.97 0.39 4.71
CA GLY A 390 9.87 -0.45 5.90
C GLY A 390 9.93 -1.96 5.65
N ASN A 391 9.40 -2.44 4.52
CA ASN A 391 9.26 -3.88 4.26
C ASN A 391 10.15 -4.40 3.13
N PHE A 392 10.56 -3.55 2.19
CA PHE A 392 11.43 -3.98 1.09
C PHE A 392 12.91 -3.76 1.42
N PHE A 393 13.30 -2.51 1.68
CA PHE A 393 14.69 -2.21 2.04
C PHE A 393 14.94 -2.31 3.53
N ASN A 394 13.98 -1.96 4.41
CA ASN A 394 14.14 -1.85 5.87
C ASN A 394 15.21 -0.85 6.35
N PHE A 395 15.82 -0.10 5.42
CA PHE A 395 16.71 1.03 5.67
C PHE A 395 16.51 2.05 4.54
N THR A 396 17.11 3.23 4.68
CA THR A 396 17.16 4.22 3.59
C THR A 396 18.31 3.88 2.65
N PRO A 397 18.06 3.51 1.38
CA PRO A 397 19.14 3.21 0.44
C PRO A 397 20.14 4.36 0.31
N ALA A 398 21.43 4.04 0.30
CA ALA A 398 22.47 5.05 0.19
C ALA A 398 22.39 5.76 -1.17
N ASN A 399 22.69 7.06 -1.17
CA ASN A 399 22.70 7.93 -2.36
C ASN A 399 21.33 8.23 -3.01
N VAL A 400 20.21 7.71 -2.49
CA VAL A 400 18.90 8.29 -2.81
C VAL A 400 18.86 9.69 -2.21
N VAL A 401 18.50 10.68 -3.03
CA VAL A 401 18.36 12.06 -2.56
C VAL A 401 17.14 12.11 -1.65
N ASP A 402 17.36 12.38 -0.37
CA ASP A 402 16.28 12.47 0.62
C ASP A 402 15.54 13.80 0.51
N ASN A 403 14.54 13.89 -0.37
CA ASN A 403 13.71 15.08 -0.51
C ASN A 403 12.29 14.74 -0.98
N TYR A 404 11.42 15.75 -0.93
CA TYR A 404 10.01 15.65 -1.29
C TYR A 404 9.71 15.34 -2.76
N VAL A 405 10.72 15.14 -3.63
CA VAL A 405 10.46 14.62 -4.99
C VAL A 405 10.92 13.18 -5.18
N HIS A 406 11.82 12.63 -4.35
CA HIS A 406 12.22 11.21 -4.43
C HIS A 406 11.49 10.34 -3.40
N ASP A 407 10.88 10.96 -2.41
CA ASP A 407 10.20 10.30 -1.30
C ASP A 407 8.72 10.68 -1.28
N SER A 408 7.87 9.70 -1.54
CA SER A 408 6.42 9.87 -1.60
C SER A 408 5.80 10.26 -0.25
N PHE A 409 6.42 9.90 0.87
CA PHE A 409 5.91 10.32 2.18
C PHE A 409 6.30 11.76 2.47
N LEU A 410 7.55 12.16 2.19
CA LEU A 410 7.96 13.57 2.25
C LEU A 410 7.17 14.46 1.28
N THR A 411 6.77 13.91 0.13
CA THR A 411 5.88 14.60 -0.81
C THR A 411 4.56 14.97 -0.17
N LEU A 412 3.93 14.00 0.50
CA LEU A 412 2.66 14.22 1.18
C LEU A 412 2.81 15.22 2.34
N ILE A 413 3.89 15.11 3.11
CA ILE A 413 4.21 16.07 4.20
C ILE A 413 4.34 17.48 3.63
N SER A 414 5.14 17.66 2.58
CA SER A 414 5.35 18.95 1.91
C SER A 414 4.03 19.54 1.37
N TRP A 415 3.14 18.69 0.85
CA TRP A 415 1.85 19.15 0.33
C TRP A 415 0.88 19.56 1.43
N VAL A 416 0.80 18.78 2.52
CA VAL A 416 -0.11 19.05 3.64
C VAL A 416 0.36 20.26 4.45
N GLU A 417 1.65 20.31 4.82
CA GLU A 417 2.18 21.33 5.72
C GLU A 417 2.71 22.56 4.97
N GLY A 418 3.34 22.34 3.82
CA GLY A 418 3.91 23.39 2.99
C GLY A 418 2.95 23.95 1.94
N GLY A 419 1.86 23.24 1.61
CA GLY A 419 0.92 23.65 0.56
C GLY A 419 1.46 23.43 -0.87
N HIS A 420 2.56 22.67 -1.03
CA HIS A 420 3.20 22.45 -2.32
C HIS A 420 3.14 20.97 -2.71
N ALA A 421 2.33 20.64 -3.73
CA ALA A 421 2.49 19.39 -4.44
C ALA A 421 3.58 19.55 -5.50
N PRO A 422 4.53 18.61 -5.62
CA PRO A 422 5.51 18.70 -6.68
C PRO A 422 4.82 18.45 -8.03
N SER A 423 5.27 19.13 -9.08
CA SER A 423 4.79 18.88 -10.45
C SER A 423 5.24 17.52 -11.00
N TYR A 424 6.15 16.84 -10.30
CA TYR A 424 6.65 15.52 -10.64
C TYR A 424 7.25 14.83 -9.40
N MET A 425 7.23 13.51 -9.41
CA MET A 425 8.05 12.66 -8.56
C MET A 425 9.28 12.18 -9.32
N VAL A 426 10.30 11.74 -8.62
CA VAL A 426 11.47 11.05 -9.16
C VAL A 426 11.45 9.63 -8.64
N THR A 427 11.45 8.68 -9.57
CA THR A 427 11.65 7.28 -9.25
C THR A 427 13.05 6.84 -9.59
N THR A 428 13.54 5.87 -8.83
CA THR A 428 14.93 5.41 -8.86
C THR A 428 14.99 3.89 -9.01
N ASN A 429 16.14 3.39 -9.48
CA ASN A 429 16.51 1.98 -9.37
C ASN A 429 18.01 1.91 -9.03
N PHE A 430 18.44 0.75 -8.56
CA PHE A 430 19.82 0.50 -8.13
C PHE A 430 20.49 -0.51 -9.07
N GLU A 431 21.82 -0.48 -9.15
CA GLU A 431 22.57 -1.49 -9.91
C GLU A 431 22.36 -2.90 -9.32
N ASP A 432 22.27 -2.97 -7.98
CA ASP A 432 21.87 -4.14 -7.22
C ASP A 432 20.80 -3.74 -6.20
N ASN A 433 19.63 -4.37 -6.24
CA ASN A 433 18.58 -4.14 -5.25
C ASN A 433 18.86 -4.87 -3.92
N ALA A 434 19.78 -5.84 -3.88
CA ALA A 434 20.24 -6.46 -2.64
C ALA A 434 21.31 -5.60 -1.93
N ASP A 435 22.01 -4.74 -2.68
CA ASP A 435 22.97 -3.75 -2.18
C ASP A 435 22.69 -2.39 -2.86
N PRO A 436 21.64 -1.67 -2.41
CA PRO A 436 21.14 -0.47 -3.07
C PRO A 436 22.00 0.76 -2.71
N THR A 437 23.31 0.65 -2.90
CA THR A 437 24.29 1.72 -2.64
C THR A 437 24.65 2.50 -3.89
N THR A 438 24.51 1.90 -5.08
CA THR A 438 24.80 2.55 -6.36
C THR A 438 23.52 2.76 -7.16
N LEU A 439 23.20 4.03 -7.45
CA LEU A 439 22.06 4.38 -8.28
C LEU A 439 22.29 3.95 -9.73
N LEU A 440 21.33 3.24 -10.32
CA LEU A 440 21.32 2.97 -11.76
C LEU A 440 20.98 4.26 -12.52
N HIS A 441 19.76 4.78 -12.32
CA HIS A 441 19.26 5.99 -12.97
C HIS A 441 18.11 6.61 -12.14
N ASN A 442 17.67 7.80 -12.55
CA ASN A 442 16.49 8.50 -12.03
C ASN A 442 15.52 8.89 -13.16
N ARG A 443 14.22 8.90 -12.88
CA ARG A 443 13.18 9.25 -13.85
C ARG A 443 12.11 10.13 -13.22
N LYS A 444 11.73 11.20 -13.91
CA LYS A 444 10.59 12.03 -13.51
C LYS A 444 9.27 11.35 -13.89
N ILE A 445 8.33 11.31 -12.96
CA ILE A 445 6.97 10.82 -13.11
C ILE A 445 6.01 11.97 -12.85
N CYS A 446 5.06 12.18 -13.75
CA CYS A 446 4.04 13.22 -13.62
C CYS A 446 2.83 12.66 -12.86
N PRO A 447 2.08 13.52 -12.13
CA PRO A 447 0.80 13.17 -11.53
C PRO A 447 -0.31 12.91 -12.56
#